data_AF-A0A3E2J4I0-F1
#
_entry.id   AF-A0A3E2J4I0-F1
#
_cell.length_a   1.000
_cell.length_b   1.000
_cell.length_c   1.000
_cell.angle_alpha   90.00
_cell.angle_beta   90.00
_cell.angle_gamma   90.00
#
_symmetry.space_group_name_H-M   'P 1'
#
loop_
_entity.id
_entity.type
_entity.pdbx_description
1 polymer ?
#
loop_
_entity_poly.entity_id
_entity_poly.type
_entity_poly.pdbx_seq_one_letter_code
_entity_poly.pdbx_strand_id
1 'polypeptide(L)'
;MVLFMRLFIFALIIFLIYSAIRYFLNPKHKLKLAHAQGKFYFLDDISNARKNFLLTYRGILFEGEKYLSTPNHSFEVVSISIWLKDPSVLHEVDQEELLKIESAINQHYPNAKIEWKNHLNKVK
;
A
#
# COMPACT_ATOMS: atom_id res chain seq x y z
N MET A 1 -41.11 -12.01 -25.97
CA MET A 1 -40.58 -12.60 -24.72
C MET A 1 -39.16 -13.15 -24.87
N VAL A 2 -38.86 -14.00 -25.86
CA VAL A 2 -37.52 -14.59 -26.06
C VAL A 2 -36.41 -13.54 -26.29
N LEU A 3 -36.70 -12.45 -27.02
CA LEU A 3 -35.73 -11.38 -27.28
C LEU A 3 -35.30 -10.66 -25.98
N PHE A 4 -36.25 -10.33 -25.11
CA PHE A 4 -35.98 -9.70 -23.81
C PHE A 4 -35.15 -10.60 -22.90
N MET A 5 -35.43 -11.91 -22.90
CA MET A 5 -34.63 -12.89 -22.14
C MET A 5 -33.17 -12.92 -22.63
N ARG A 6 -32.96 -12.91 -23.96
CA ARG A 6 -31.62 -12.87 -24.56
C ARG A 6 -30.87 -11.59 -24.19
N LEU A 7 -31.53 -10.43 -24.24
CA LEU A 7 -30.95 -9.16 -23.83
C LEU A 7 -30.59 -9.15 -22.34
N PHE A 8 -31.44 -9.72 -21.48
CA PHE A 8 -31.18 -9.82 -20.05
C PHE A 8 -29.97 -10.71 -19.76
N ILE A 9 -29.87 -11.88 -20.40
CA ILE A 9 -28.72 -12.78 -20.27
C ILE A 9 -27.44 -12.07 -20.74
N PHE A 10 -27.50 -11.33 -21.84
CA PHE A 10 -26.36 -10.59 -22.34
C PHE A 10 -25.91 -9.47 -21.38
N ALA A 11 -26.86 -8.71 -20.83
CA ALA A 11 -26.59 -7.70 -19.81
C ALA A 11 -25.98 -8.33 -18.54
N LEU A 12 -26.48 -9.50 -18.12
CA LEU A 12 -25.93 -10.25 -16.99
C LEU A 12 -24.48 -10.68 -17.25
N ILE A 13 -24.16 -11.19 -18.45
CA ILE A 13 -22.80 -11.56 -18.83
C ILE A 13 -21.87 -10.35 -18.77
N ILE A 14 -22.28 -9.20 -19.34
CA ILE A 14 -21.50 -7.95 -19.27
C ILE A 14 -21.28 -7.54 -17.82
N PHE A 15 -22.32 -7.59 -16.98
CA PHE A 15 -22.23 -7.26 -15.57
C PHE A 15 -21.23 -8.16 -14.83
N LEU A 16 -21.28 -9.47 -15.08
CA LEU A 16 -20.36 -10.44 -14.47
C LEU A 16 -18.91 -10.19 -14.91
N ILE A 17 -18.67 -9.94 -16.20
CA ILE A 17 -17.33 -9.62 -16.73
C ILE A 17 -16.80 -8.33 -16.08
N TYR A 18 -17.62 -7.27 -16.05
CA TYR A 18 -17.25 -6.01 -15.40
C TYR A 18 -16.91 -6.20 -13.92
N SER A 19 -17.72 -6.97 -13.20
CA SER A 19 -17.51 -7.27 -11.78
C SER A 19 -16.22 -8.07 -11.57
N ALA A 20 -15.96 -9.09 -12.39
CA ALA A 20 -14.75 -9.89 -12.33
C ALA A 20 -13.50 -9.04 -12.58
N ILE A 21 -13.50 -8.21 -13.63
CA ILE A 21 -12.39 -7.30 -13.93
C ILE A 21 -12.13 -6.37 -12.74
N ARG A 22 -13.17 -5.72 -12.20
CA ARG A 22 -13.03 -4.83 -11.04
C ARG A 22 -12.47 -5.55 -9.81
N TYR A 23 -12.89 -6.80 -9.60
CA TYR A 23 -12.40 -7.63 -8.49
C TYR A 23 -10.92 -7.96 -8.64
N PHE A 24 -10.48 -8.47 -9.80
CA PHE A 24 -9.08 -8.83 -10.05
C PHE A 24 -8.14 -7.63 -10.11
N LEU A 25 -8.62 -6.48 -10.57
CA LEU A 25 -7.83 -5.24 -10.60
C LEU A 25 -7.67 -4.57 -9.23
N ASN A 26 -8.35 -5.05 -8.18
CA ASN A 26 -8.20 -4.47 -6.85
C ASN A 26 -6.79 -4.79 -6.29
N PRO A 27 -5.90 -3.79 -6.19
CA PRO A 27 -4.49 -4.02 -5.92
C PRO A 27 -4.23 -4.53 -4.49
N LYS A 28 -5.23 -4.42 -3.59
CA LYS A 28 -5.18 -5.00 -2.24
C LYS A 28 -5.06 -6.52 -2.26
N HIS A 29 -5.50 -7.22 -3.31
CA HIS A 29 -5.31 -8.67 -3.42
C HIS A 29 -3.85 -9.06 -3.54
N LYS A 30 -3.06 -8.32 -4.32
CA LYS A 30 -1.62 -8.57 -4.48
C LYS A 30 -0.88 -8.35 -3.16
N LEU A 31 -1.23 -7.30 -2.41
CA LEU A 31 -0.69 -7.04 -1.07
C LEU A 31 -0.99 -8.20 -0.11
N LYS A 32 -2.25 -8.67 -0.05
CA LYS A 32 -2.64 -9.80 0.80
C LYS A 32 -1.88 -11.09 0.45
N LEU A 33 -1.71 -11.36 -0.85
CA LEU A 33 -0.97 -12.53 -1.30
C LEU A 33 0.51 -12.43 -0.93
N ALA A 34 1.13 -11.27 -1.13
CA ALA A 34 2.53 -11.05 -0.75
C ALA A 34 2.73 -11.18 0.76
N HIS A 35 1.83 -10.61 1.55
CA HIS A 35 1.82 -10.72 3.01
C HIS A 35 1.74 -12.19 3.45
N ALA A 36 0.79 -12.97 2.91
CA ALA A 36 0.67 -14.40 3.21
C ALA A 36 1.90 -15.23 2.78
N GLN A 37 2.63 -14.80 1.75
CA GLN A 37 3.84 -15.46 1.26
C GLN A 37 5.13 -14.95 1.90
N GLY A 38 5.05 -14.00 2.83
CA GLY A 38 6.24 -13.38 3.43
C GLY A 38 7.05 -12.50 2.47
N LYS A 39 6.49 -12.10 1.33
CA LYS A 39 7.19 -11.37 0.27
C LYS A 39 7.11 -9.86 0.49
N PHE A 40 8.09 -9.15 -0.04
CA PHE A 40 8.00 -7.70 -0.14
C PHE A 40 6.92 -7.29 -1.16
N TYR A 41 6.07 -6.34 -0.80
CA TYR A 41 5.17 -5.66 -1.73
C TYR A 41 4.84 -4.27 -1.24
N PHE A 42 4.99 -3.28 -2.12
CA PHE A 42 4.68 -1.88 -1.85
C PHE A 42 3.42 -1.47 -2.62
N LEU A 43 2.36 -1.13 -1.89
CA LEU A 43 1.08 -0.72 -2.43
C LEU A 43 0.87 0.77 -2.15
N ASP A 44 1.07 1.59 -3.17
CA ASP A 44 0.89 3.03 -3.09
C ASP A 44 0.09 3.59 -4.26
N ASP A 45 -0.63 4.68 -4.00
CA ASP A 45 -1.32 5.48 -5.00
C ASP A 45 -0.55 6.78 -5.19
N ILE A 46 0.39 6.76 -6.14
CA ILE A 46 1.30 7.88 -6.43
C ILE A 46 0.51 9.12 -6.90
N SER A 47 -0.65 8.91 -7.54
CA SER A 47 -1.52 10.01 -7.99
C SER A 47 -2.19 10.75 -6.84
N ASN A 48 -2.26 10.13 -5.66
CA ASN A 48 -2.91 10.69 -4.49
C ASN A 48 -1.97 10.68 -3.29
N ALA A 49 -1.22 11.77 -3.16
CA ALA A 49 -0.27 11.95 -2.08
C ALA A 49 -0.92 12.10 -0.69
N ARG A 50 -2.24 12.23 -0.58
CA ARG A 50 -2.96 12.23 0.72
C ARG A 50 -3.38 10.84 1.19
N LYS A 51 -3.35 9.83 0.32
CA LYS A 51 -3.68 8.46 0.70
C LYS A 51 -2.47 7.79 1.33
N ASN A 52 -2.68 7.07 2.43
CA ASN A 52 -1.66 6.21 3.00
C ASN A 52 -1.27 5.09 2.01
N PHE A 53 0.00 4.70 2.05
CA PHE A 53 0.44 3.47 1.39
C PHE A 53 0.45 2.32 2.39
N LEU A 54 0.43 1.10 1.85
CA LEU A 54 0.61 -0.12 2.61
C LEU A 54 1.82 -0.85 2.05
N LEU A 55 2.64 -1.42 2.92
CA LEU A 55 3.71 -2.31 2.48
C LEU A 55 3.76 -3.53 3.37
N THR A 56 4.20 -4.64 2.80
CA THR A 56 4.49 -5.84 3.56
C THR A 56 5.92 -6.30 3.31
N TYR A 57 6.56 -6.83 4.35
CA TYR A 57 7.90 -7.38 4.32
C TYR A 57 7.96 -8.53 5.33
N ARG A 58 8.45 -9.71 4.92
CA ARG A 58 8.46 -10.94 5.72
C ARG A 58 7.12 -11.32 6.35
N GLY A 59 6.02 -10.88 5.74
CA GLY A 59 4.67 -11.17 6.25
C GLY A 59 4.25 -10.26 7.38
N ILE A 60 4.99 -9.19 7.67
CA ILE A 60 4.56 -8.11 8.55
C ILE A 60 3.96 -7.01 7.68
N LEU A 61 2.87 -6.38 8.14
CA LEU A 61 2.16 -5.34 7.42
C LEU A 61 2.38 -3.98 8.07
N PHE A 62 2.83 -3.02 7.27
CA PHE A 62 3.11 -1.65 7.67
C PHE A 62 2.20 -0.69 6.91
N GLU A 63 1.92 0.43 7.54
CA GLU A 63 1.17 1.54 6.97
C GLU A 63 2.01 2.81 7.04
N GLY A 64 2.02 3.56 5.94
CA GLY A 64 2.75 4.81 5.82
C GLY A 64 1.84 5.97 5.46
N GLU A 65 1.82 6.98 6.30
CA GLU A 65 1.11 8.25 6.11
C GLU A 65 2.06 9.28 5.50
N LYS A 66 1.60 9.94 4.44
CA LYS A 66 2.38 10.92 3.68
C LYS A 66 1.99 12.33 4.09
N TYR A 67 2.97 13.12 4.50
CA TYR A 67 2.80 14.53 4.82
C TYR A 67 3.33 15.38 3.68
N LEU A 68 2.43 16.19 3.14
CA LEU A 68 2.70 17.12 2.06
C LEU A 68 3.21 18.44 2.62
N SER A 69 4.20 19.01 1.95
CA SER A 69 4.49 20.43 2.06
C SER A 69 4.42 21.06 0.67
N THR A 70 4.32 22.38 0.65
CA THR A 70 4.26 23.18 -0.57
C THR A 70 5.44 24.14 -0.66
N PRO A 71 6.70 23.67 -0.56
CA PRO A 71 7.81 24.54 -0.90
C PRO A 71 7.69 24.88 -2.39
N ASN A 72 7.64 26.17 -2.72
CA ASN A 72 7.66 26.68 -4.10
C ASN A 72 6.51 26.22 -5.02
N HIS A 73 5.28 26.17 -4.51
CA HIS A 73 4.04 25.89 -5.28
C HIS A 73 3.92 24.48 -5.91
N SER A 74 4.83 23.54 -5.59
CA SER A 74 4.66 22.11 -5.91
C SER A 74 4.29 21.31 -4.66
N PHE A 75 3.29 20.44 -4.76
CA PHE A 75 2.97 19.50 -3.69
C PHE A 75 4.01 18.39 -3.67
N GLU A 76 4.84 18.37 -2.63
CA GLU A 76 5.88 17.36 -2.45
C GLU A 76 5.69 16.64 -1.11
N VAL A 77 5.92 15.32 -1.10
CA VAL A 77 5.91 14.52 0.12
C VAL A 77 7.23 14.75 0.85
N VAL A 78 7.18 15.49 1.95
CA VAL A 78 8.39 15.88 2.71
C VAL A 78 8.65 15.02 3.93
N SER A 79 7.60 14.37 4.47
CA SER A 79 7.71 13.47 5.60
C SER A 79 6.77 12.30 5.44
N ILE A 80 7.20 11.13 5.89
CA ILE A 80 6.43 9.90 5.88
C ILE A 80 6.49 9.32 7.29
N SER A 81 5.33 9.16 7.91
CA SER A 81 5.24 8.41 9.17
C SER A 81 4.82 6.98 8.93
N ILE A 82 5.57 6.02 9.47
CA ILE A 82 5.35 4.59 9.29
C ILE A 82 5.07 3.93 10.63
N TRP A 83 4.16 2.97 10.64
CA TRP A 83 3.90 2.10 11.80
C TRP A 83 3.51 0.69 11.36
N LEU A 84 3.63 -0.26 12.29
CA LEU A 84 3.08 -1.59 12.10
C LEU A 84 1.57 -1.54 12.25
N LYS A 85 0.86 -2.20 11.33
CA LYS A 85 -0.60 -2.32 11.43
C LYS A 85 -1.02 -3.20 12.61
N ASP A 86 -0.20 -4.18 12.94
CA ASP A 86 -0.35 -5.03 14.13
C ASP A 86 0.83 -4.77 15.08
N PRO A 87 0.62 -4.07 16.20
CA PRO A 87 1.68 -3.81 17.17
C PRO A 87 2.20 -5.06 17.89
N SER A 88 1.47 -6.18 17.88
CA SER A 88 1.87 -7.39 18.61
C SER A 88 3.16 -8.03 18.06
N VAL A 89 3.40 -7.89 16.75
CA VAL A 89 4.58 -8.41 16.05
C VAL A 89 5.76 -7.44 16.04
N LEU A 90 5.73 -6.38 16.85
CA LEU A 90 6.81 -5.39 16.94
C LEU A 90 8.17 -6.04 17.29
N HIS A 91 8.14 -7.07 18.13
CA HIS A 91 9.33 -7.81 18.57
C HIS A 91 9.97 -8.68 17.48
N GLU A 92 9.27 -8.89 16.36
CA GLU A 92 9.76 -9.66 15.22
C GLU A 92 10.55 -8.82 14.20
N VAL A 93 10.59 -7.49 14.38
CA VAL A 93 11.21 -6.55 13.45
C VAL A 93 12.59 -6.10 13.94
N ASP A 94 13.63 -6.52 13.22
CA ASP A 94 15.02 -6.11 13.49
C ASP A 94 15.38 -4.77 12.82
N GLN A 95 16.39 -4.08 13.37
CA GLN A 95 16.87 -2.79 12.83
C GLN A 95 17.32 -2.87 11.37
N GLU A 96 18.01 -3.94 10.97
CA GLU A 96 18.45 -4.13 9.58
C GLU A 96 17.27 -4.19 8.60
N GLU A 97 16.12 -4.68 9.07
CA GLU A 97 14.91 -4.78 8.26
C GLU A 97 14.24 -3.42 8.09
N LEU A 98 14.26 -2.61 9.15
CA LEU A 98 13.82 -1.21 9.08
C LEU A 98 14.63 -0.45 8.03
N LEU A 99 15.95 -0.63 8.01
CA LEU A 99 16.82 0.01 7.00
C LEU A 99 16.49 -0.43 5.57
N LYS A 100 16.16 -1.72 5.36
CA LYS A 100 15.71 -2.23 4.06
C LYS A 100 14.38 -1.61 3.64
N ILE A 101 13.43 -1.49 4.56
CA ILE A 101 12.13 -0.85 4.32
C ILE A 101 12.32 0.63 4.00
N GLU A 102 13.13 1.35 4.77
CA GLU A 102 13.46 2.76 4.52
C GLU A 102 14.10 2.95 3.14
N SER A 103 15.07 2.11 2.78
CA SER A 103 15.70 2.14 1.46
C SER A 103 14.68 1.94 0.34
N ALA A 104 13.75 0.99 0.49
CA ALA A 104 12.69 0.76 -0.49
C ALA A 104 11.74 1.96 -0.62
N ILE A 105 11.40 2.62 0.49
CA ILE A 105 10.53 3.82 0.46
C ILE A 105 11.25 5.01 -0.17
N ASN A 106 12.54 5.19 0.13
CA ASN A 106 13.36 6.25 -0.46
C ASN A 106 13.52 6.11 -1.98
N GLN A 107 13.39 4.90 -2.54
CA GLN A 107 13.33 4.72 -4.00
C GLN A 107 12.09 5.37 -4.63
N HIS A 108 10.98 5.45 -3.89
CA HIS A 108 9.75 6.10 -4.34
C HIS A 108 9.68 7.58 -3.92
N TYR A 109 10.24 7.91 -2.76
CA TYR A 109 10.16 9.22 -2.13
C TYR A 109 11.54 9.69 -1.65
N PRO A 110 12.45 10.06 -2.57
CA PRO A 110 13.86 10.30 -2.25
C PRO A 110 14.11 11.49 -1.32
N ASN A 111 13.21 12.48 -1.31
CA ASN A 111 13.34 13.70 -0.50
C ASN A 111 12.55 13.64 0.81
N ALA A 112 11.83 12.54 1.07
CA ALA A 112 10.97 12.43 2.24
C ALA A 112 11.76 11.99 3.48
N LYS A 113 11.55 12.69 4.60
CA LYS A 113 12.04 12.25 5.90
C LYS A 113 11.16 11.12 6.42
N ILE A 114 11.76 9.96 6.74
CA ILE A 114 11.03 8.82 7.29
C ILE A 114 11.07 8.82 8.82
N GLU A 115 9.88 8.80 9.43
CA GLU A 115 9.68 8.76 10.88
C GLU A 115 8.88 7.51 11.27
N TRP A 116 9.32 6.78 12.30
CA TRP A 116 8.60 5.61 12.81
C TRP A 116 7.77 6.02 14.04
N LYS A 117 6.45 5.84 13.99
CA LYS A 117 5.56 6.23 15.12
C LYS A 117 5.71 5.28 16.31
N ASN A 118 5.95 4.00 16.05
CA ASN A 118 6.29 3.05 17.10
C ASN A 118 7.76 3.31 17.45
N HIS A 119 8.11 3.37 18.74
CA HIS A 119 9.47 3.57 19.25
C HIS A 119 10.42 2.40 18.89
N LEU A 120 10.52 2.07 17.62
CA LEU A 120 11.52 1.23 17.03
C LEU A 120 12.83 1.98 17.21
N ASN A 121 13.58 1.58 18.24
CA ASN A 121 14.81 2.26 18.64
C ASN A 121 15.74 2.35 17.43
N LYS A 122 15.85 3.55 16.84
CA LYS A 122 17.02 3.92 16.03
C LYS A 122 18.13 4.17 17.04
N VAL A 123 19.07 3.22 17.18
CA VAL A 123 20.30 3.53 17.90
C VAL A 123 21.03 4.61 17.07
N LYS A 124 21.34 5.70 17.76
CA LYS A 124 21.96 6.93 17.26
C LYS A 124 23.34 6.69 16.69
#